data_AF-A0A183BI10-F1
#
_entry.id   AF-A0A183BI10-F1
#
_cell.length_a   1.000
_cell.length_b   1.000
_cell.length_c   1.000
_cell.angle_alpha   90.00
_cell.angle_beta   90.00
_cell.angle_gamma   90.00
#
_symmetry.space_group_name_H-M   'P 1'
#
loop_
_entity.id
_entity.type
_entity.pdbx_description
1 polymer ?
#
loop_
_entity_poly.entity_id
_entity_poly.type
_entity_poly.pdbx_seq_one_letter_code
_entity_poly.pdbx_strand_id
1 'polypeptide(L)'
;MELNVKQSGIEKRVFRTTFYKTRSGKFNKRVHELYLRNDLPCGLSACSHCHYEGQMKPILFEENAIVCKSAPFRHCLLIDGPTILRFIDECPEKSLAAIVIGISSNGIKVMVPKFGLESVIYLNRGGDGTIRQNVTWTQQRMAEFCASNGISLFKEVKVSVAVVEHKDQRKRIDLKLVDPVVDGLSIVMDCETNI
;
A
#
# COMPACT_ATOMS: atom_id res chain seq x y z
N MET A 1 1.66 -25.07 24.46
CA MET A 1 0.48 -24.66 23.66
C MET A 1 0.86 -24.87 22.21
N GLU A 2 0.58 -26.07 21.73
CA GLU A 2 0.92 -26.52 20.38
C GLU A 2 0.08 -25.71 19.40
N LEU A 3 0.74 -25.13 18.39
CA LEU A 3 0.05 -24.46 17.30
C LEU A 3 -0.89 -25.48 16.65
N ASN A 4 -2.17 -25.15 16.51
CA ASN A 4 -3.08 -25.92 15.67
C ASN A 4 -2.62 -25.68 14.21
N VAL A 5 -1.69 -26.52 13.73
CA VAL A 5 -1.08 -26.50 12.39
C VAL A 5 -2.11 -26.93 11.33
N LYS A 6 -3.21 -26.17 11.21
CA LYS A 6 -4.16 -26.28 10.10
C LYS A 6 -4.01 -25.14 9.09
N GLN A 7 -3.11 -24.19 9.33
CA GLN A 7 -2.74 -23.18 8.34
C GLN A 7 -1.51 -23.70 7.59
N SER A 8 -1.71 -24.09 6.33
CA SER A 8 -0.67 -24.55 5.43
C SER A 8 0.45 -23.51 5.27
N GLY A 9 1.70 -23.97 5.14
CA GLY A 9 2.84 -23.14 4.71
C GLY A 9 3.65 -22.40 5.78
N ILE A 10 3.26 -22.46 7.05
CA ILE A 10 4.05 -21.85 8.15
C ILE A 10 5.15 -22.83 8.60
N GLU A 11 6.41 -22.43 8.44
CA GLU A 11 7.58 -23.21 8.85
C GLU A 11 8.01 -22.89 10.29
N LYS A 12 8.04 -21.60 10.65
CA LYS A 12 8.59 -21.16 11.94
C LYS A 12 7.87 -19.95 12.50
N ARG A 13 7.74 -19.88 13.83
CA ARG A 13 7.25 -18.71 14.55
C ARG A 13 8.40 -18.02 15.29
N VAL A 14 8.53 -16.71 15.11
CA VAL A 14 9.55 -15.85 15.73
C VAL A 14 8.85 -14.71 16.47
N PHE A 15 9.38 -14.31 17.63
CA PHE A 15 8.85 -13.19 18.39
C PHE A 15 9.75 -11.98 18.24
N ARG A 16 9.21 -10.87 17.72
CA ARG A 16 9.92 -9.58 17.62
C ARG A 16 9.41 -8.64 18.68
N THR A 17 10.27 -8.31 19.64
CA THR A 17 9.96 -7.31 20.66
C THR A 17 10.36 -5.92 20.17
N THR A 18 9.44 -4.96 20.28
CA THR A 18 9.70 -3.54 20.06
C THR A 18 9.31 -2.75 21.31
N PHE A 19 10.03 -1.65 21.58
CA PHE A 19 9.72 -0.74 22.68
C PHE A 19 9.33 0.61 22.09
N TYR A 20 8.28 1.22 22.63
CA TYR A 20 7.82 2.53 22.17
C TYR A 20 7.40 3.40 23.34
N LYS A 21 7.62 4.71 23.18
CA LYS A 21 7.22 5.74 24.15
C LYS A 21 5.84 6.24 23.77
N THR A 22 4.92 6.25 24.74
CA THR A 22 3.59 6.84 24.58
C THR A 22 3.64 8.36 24.68
N ARG A 23 2.57 9.04 24.23
CA ARG A 23 2.44 10.50 24.37
C ARG A 23 2.53 10.96 25.84
N SER A 24 2.12 10.12 26.79
CA SER A 24 2.22 10.35 28.24
C SER A 24 3.61 10.05 28.83
N GLY A 25 4.59 9.72 28.00
CA GLY A 25 5.97 9.48 28.42
C GLY A 25 6.27 8.06 28.91
N LYS A 26 5.26 7.20 29.09
CA LYS A 26 5.45 5.81 29.51
C LYS A 26 6.06 4.96 28.40
N PHE A 27 7.05 4.14 28.75
CA PHE A 27 7.63 3.13 27.86
C PHE A 27 6.81 1.85 27.91
N ASN A 28 6.43 1.34 26.74
CA ASN A 28 5.67 0.11 26.61
C ASN A 28 6.42 -0.87 25.71
N LYS A 29 6.36 -2.15 26.08
CA LYS A 29 6.87 -3.28 25.30
C LYS A 29 5.74 -3.84 24.44
N ARG A 30 6.00 -4.01 23.14
CA ARG A 30 5.09 -4.68 22.20
C ARG A 30 5.80 -5.90 21.62
N VAL A 31 5.21 -7.07 21.81
CA VAL A 31 5.71 -8.33 21.25
C VAL A 31 4.87 -8.65 20.02
N HIS A 32 5.52 -8.74 18.86
CA HIS A 32 4.92 -9.17 17.60
C HIS A 32 5.26 -10.62 17.34
N GLU A 33 4.27 -11.41 16.94
CA GLU A 33 4.48 -12.75 16.40
C GLU A 33 4.71 -12.62 14.89
N LEU A 34 5.81 -13.19 14.41
CA LEU A 34 6.17 -13.26 13.00
C LEU A 34 6.17 -14.72 12.57
N TYR A 35 5.40 -15.02 11.55
CA TYR A 35 5.28 -16.36 10.99
C TYR A 35 6.11 -16.42 9.69
N LEU A 36 7.19 -17.20 9.72
CA LEU A 36 8.01 -17.48 8.56
C LEU A 36 7.33 -18.58 7.75
N ARG A 37 7.09 -18.27 6.49
CA ARG A 37 6.42 -19.13 5.53
C ARG A 37 7.41 -19.57 4.45
N ASN A 38 7.31 -20.82 4.02
CA ASN A 38 8.13 -21.39 2.95
C ASN A 38 7.35 -21.57 1.63
N ASP A 39 6.07 -21.19 1.61
CA ASP A 39 5.15 -21.30 0.48
C ASP A 39 4.91 -19.96 -0.23
N LEU A 40 5.78 -18.96 -0.03
CA LEU A 40 5.70 -17.68 -0.73
C LEU A 40 6.33 -17.80 -2.12
N PRO A 41 5.59 -17.56 -3.23
CA PRO A 41 6.14 -17.66 -4.57
C PRO A 41 7.09 -16.49 -4.88
N CYS A 42 8.07 -16.74 -5.74
CA CYS A 42 9.07 -15.74 -6.12
C CYS A 42 8.53 -14.61 -7.03
N GLY A 43 7.31 -14.76 -7.57
CA GLY A 43 6.70 -13.79 -8.48
C GLY A 43 7.23 -13.86 -9.92
N LEU A 44 8.24 -14.67 -10.23
CA LEU A 44 8.75 -14.82 -11.58
C LEU A 44 7.87 -15.78 -12.40
N SER A 45 7.37 -15.32 -13.55
CA SER A 45 6.58 -16.16 -14.48
C SER A 45 7.36 -17.34 -15.06
N ALA A 46 8.69 -17.22 -15.16
CA ALA A 46 9.58 -18.28 -15.65
C ALA A 46 9.96 -19.32 -14.58
N CYS A 47 9.54 -19.15 -13.31
CA CYS A 47 9.89 -20.08 -12.25
C CYS A 47 9.04 -21.35 -12.33
N SER A 48 9.69 -22.51 -12.43
CA SER A 48 9.05 -23.83 -12.40
C SER A 48 8.90 -24.42 -11.00
N HIS A 49 9.47 -23.78 -9.97
CA HIS A 49 9.47 -24.28 -8.59
C HIS A 49 8.35 -23.69 -7.74
N CYS A 50 7.87 -22.49 -8.08
CA CYS A 50 6.80 -21.83 -7.35
C CYS A 50 5.43 -22.23 -7.90
N HIS A 51 4.48 -22.48 -6.99
CA HIS A 51 3.08 -22.68 -7.36
C HIS A 51 2.31 -21.36 -7.19
N TYR A 52 1.48 -21.03 -8.19
CA TYR A 52 0.64 -19.83 -8.18
C TYR A 52 -0.82 -20.29 -8.09
N GLU A 53 -1.42 -20.20 -6.89
CA GLU A 53 -2.81 -20.59 -6.65
C GLU A 53 -3.77 -19.39 -6.70
N GLY A 54 -5.00 -19.63 -7.17
CA GLY A 54 -6.10 -18.68 -7.08
C GLY A 54 -5.85 -17.38 -7.84
N GLN A 55 -5.89 -16.24 -7.13
CA GLN A 55 -5.70 -14.90 -7.71
C GLN A 55 -4.22 -14.48 -7.79
N MET A 56 -3.27 -15.31 -7.32
CA MET A 56 -1.85 -14.99 -7.39
C MET A 56 -1.37 -15.08 -8.83
N LYS A 57 -1.13 -13.93 -9.46
CA LYS A 57 -0.56 -13.86 -10.81
C LYS A 57 0.95 -13.62 -10.69
N PRO A 58 1.78 -14.34 -11.47
CA PRO A 58 3.18 -13.98 -11.58
C PRO A 58 3.32 -12.57 -12.16
N ILE A 59 4.42 -11.91 -11.82
CA ILE A 59 4.80 -10.64 -12.43
C ILE A 59 5.02 -10.92 -13.92
N LEU A 60 4.22 -10.26 -14.75
CA LEU A 60 4.40 -10.27 -16.19
C LEU A 60 5.55 -9.32 -16.51
N PHE A 61 6.56 -9.82 -17.22
CA PHE A 61 7.69 -9.02 -17.67
C PHE A 61 7.43 -8.56 -19.09
N GLU A 62 7.60 -7.26 -19.33
CA GLU A 62 7.80 -6.76 -20.69
C GLU A 62 9.21 -7.13 -21.18
N GLU A 63 9.40 -7.24 -22.49
CA GLU A 63 10.73 -7.55 -23.02
C GLU A 63 11.72 -6.40 -22.76
N ASN A 64 12.73 -6.68 -21.94
CA ASN A 64 13.77 -5.70 -21.56
C ASN A 64 14.46 -5.03 -22.76
N ALA A 65 14.52 -5.69 -23.91
CA ALA A 65 15.13 -5.17 -25.13
C ALA A 65 14.44 -3.89 -25.66
N ILE A 66 13.16 -3.70 -25.33
CA ILE A 66 12.39 -2.49 -25.69
C ILE A 66 12.80 -1.31 -24.81
N VAL A 67 13.13 -1.58 -23.54
CA VAL A 67 13.31 -0.54 -22.50
C VAL A 67 14.79 -0.20 -22.26
N CYS A 68 15.71 -1.17 -22.37
CA CYS A 68 17.10 -1.01 -21.98
C CYS A 68 18.08 -1.54 -23.03
N LYS A 69 18.85 -0.64 -23.66
CA LYS A 69 19.88 -0.98 -24.65
C LYS A 69 21.21 -1.41 -24.03
N SER A 70 21.52 -0.96 -22.81
CA SER A 70 22.80 -1.21 -22.14
C SER A 70 22.89 -2.58 -21.48
N ALA A 71 21.75 -3.17 -21.11
CA ALA A 71 21.66 -4.51 -20.53
C ALA A 71 20.73 -5.39 -21.38
N PRO A 72 21.24 -6.00 -22.48
CA PRO A 72 20.42 -6.74 -23.44
C PRO A 72 19.95 -8.12 -22.94
N PHE A 73 20.30 -8.52 -21.71
CA PHE A 73 19.86 -9.77 -21.08
C PHE A 73 18.65 -9.55 -20.16
N ARG A 74 17.92 -10.63 -19.84
CA ARG A 74 16.80 -10.59 -18.89
C ARG A 74 17.31 -10.25 -17.50
N HIS A 75 16.84 -9.14 -16.95
CA HIS A 75 17.20 -8.59 -15.65
C HIS A 75 15.95 -8.02 -14.96
N CYS A 76 16.00 -7.88 -13.64
CA CYS A 76 14.96 -7.20 -12.86
C CYS A 76 15.58 -6.06 -12.05
N LEU A 77 14.80 -5.01 -11.81
CA LEU A 77 15.21 -3.89 -10.96
C LEU A 77 14.65 -4.10 -9.55
N LEU A 78 15.54 -4.24 -8.58
CA LEU A 78 15.19 -4.22 -7.17
C LEU A 78 15.50 -2.82 -6.64
N ILE A 79 14.46 -2.04 -6.40
CA ILE A 79 14.58 -0.65 -5.96
C ILE A 79 14.56 -0.62 -4.43
N ASP A 80 15.51 0.07 -3.82
CA ASP A 80 15.51 0.29 -2.37
C ASP A 80 14.54 1.43 -1.98
N GLY A 81 14.16 1.46 -0.70
CA GLY A 81 13.25 2.49 -0.19
C GLY A 81 13.73 3.94 -0.47
N PRO A 82 15.02 4.27 -0.24
CA PRO A 82 15.56 5.59 -0.58
C PRO A 82 15.47 5.96 -2.07
N THR A 83 15.69 5.02 -2.99
CA THR A 83 15.58 5.31 -4.44
C THR A 83 14.13 5.58 -4.82
N ILE A 84 13.17 4.81 -4.27
CA ILE A 84 11.73 5.11 -4.46
C ILE A 84 11.42 6.54 -4.00
N LEU A 85 11.85 6.93 -2.80
CA LEU A 85 11.57 8.27 -2.26
C LEU A 85 12.18 9.41 -3.10
N ARG A 86 13.24 9.15 -3.86
CA ARG A 86 13.90 10.17 -4.69
C ARG A 86 13.29 10.29 -6.08
N PHE A 87 12.86 9.17 -6.67
CA PHE A 87 12.53 9.10 -8.09
C PHE A 87 11.08 8.71 -8.38
N ILE A 88 10.23 8.49 -7.36
CA ILE A 88 8.83 8.10 -7.60
C ILE A 88 8.03 9.17 -8.36
N ASP A 89 8.38 10.45 -8.21
CA ASP A 89 7.74 11.55 -8.96
C ASP A 89 8.09 11.53 -10.46
N GLU A 90 9.18 10.85 -10.84
CA GLU A 90 9.58 10.64 -12.25
C GLU A 90 8.86 9.43 -12.89
N CYS A 91 7.99 8.74 -12.13
CA CYS A 91 7.25 7.61 -12.65
C CYS A 91 6.27 8.07 -13.76
N PRO A 92 6.31 7.46 -14.96
CA PRO A 92 5.43 7.87 -16.07
C PRO A 92 3.95 7.57 -15.79
N GLU A 93 3.67 6.58 -14.95
CA GLU A 93 2.32 6.22 -14.53
C GLU A 93 1.83 7.15 -13.40
N LYS A 94 0.93 8.08 -13.75
CA LYS A 94 0.34 9.00 -12.77
C LYS A 94 -0.66 8.32 -11.82
N SER A 95 -1.24 7.19 -12.23
CA SER A 95 -2.19 6.41 -11.45
C SER A 95 -1.75 4.96 -11.37
N LEU A 96 -1.62 4.45 -10.15
CA LEU A 96 -1.11 3.11 -9.86
C LEU A 96 -2.22 2.25 -9.26
N ALA A 97 -2.22 0.96 -9.61
CA ALA A 97 -3.11 -0.02 -9.01
C ALA A 97 -2.69 -0.32 -7.56
N ALA A 98 -3.63 -0.21 -6.64
CA ALA A 98 -3.47 -0.51 -5.23
C ALA A 98 -4.59 -1.42 -4.74
N ILE A 99 -4.32 -2.21 -3.71
CA ILE A 99 -5.30 -3.12 -3.10
C ILE A 99 -5.64 -2.59 -1.72
N VAL A 100 -6.93 -2.54 -1.40
CA VAL A 100 -7.41 -2.19 -0.06
C VAL A 100 -7.12 -3.35 0.89
N ILE A 101 -6.25 -3.15 1.86
CA ILE A 101 -5.86 -4.20 2.83
C ILE A 101 -6.49 -4.00 4.21
N GLY A 102 -7.11 -2.84 4.45
CA GLY A 102 -7.77 -2.56 5.72
C GLY A 102 -8.64 -1.32 5.67
N ILE A 103 -9.62 -1.26 6.55
CA ILE A 103 -10.48 -0.09 6.75
C ILE A 103 -10.42 0.27 8.25
N SER A 104 -10.06 1.51 8.55
CA SER A 104 -10.03 2.06 9.91
C SER A 104 -11.20 3.02 10.14
N SER A 105 -11.33 3.62 11.32
CA SER A 105 -12.37 4.63 11.59
C SER A 105 -12.14 5.97 10.87
N ASN A 106 -10.93 6.21 10.34
CA ASN A 106 -10.53 7.50 9.80
C ASN A 106 -9.95 7.43 8.37
N GLY A 107 -9.93 6.25 7.75
CA GLY A 107 -9.41 6.10 6.41
C GLY A 107 -9.37 4.65 5.94
N ILE A 108 -8.78 4.49 4.76
CA ILE A 108 -8.55 3.20 4.14
C ILE A 108 -7.05 2.93 4.09
N LYS A 109 -6.67 1.70 4.39
CA LYS A 109 -5.30 1.23 4.28
C LYS A 109 -5.15 0.51 2.93
N VAL A 110 -4.21 0.98 2.13
CA VAL A 110 -3.97 0.50 0.78
C VAL A 110 -2.52 0.05 0.61
N MET A 111 -2.31 -0.94 -0.26
CA MET A 111 -1.00 -1.42 -0.64
C MET A 111 -0.83 -1.31 -2.16
N VAL A 112 0.23 -0.65 -2.61
CA VAL A 112 0.65 -0.59 -4.01
C VAL A 112 1.68 -1.70 -4.25
N PRO A 113 1.31 -2.84 -4.85
CA PRO A 113 2.18 -4.01 -4.92
C PRO A 113 3.42 -3.74 -5.79
N LYS A 114 3.30 -2.92 -6.84
CA LYS A 114 4.39 -2.58 -7.77
C LYS A 114 5.66 -2.06 -7.08
N PHE A 115 5.49 -1.30 -6.00
CA PHE A 115 6.60 -0.71 -5.23
C PHE A 115 6.68 -1.25 -3.80
N GLY A 116 5.80 -2.19 -3.42
CA GLY A 116 5.70 -2.66 -2.04
C GLY A 116 5.34 -1.55 -1.03
N LEU A 117 4.59 -0.54 -1.45
CA LEU A 117 4.25 0.61 -0.60
C LEU A 117 2.92 0.37 0.13
N GLU A 118 2.94 0.47 1.46
CA GLU A 118 1.75 0.47 2.30
C GLU A 118 1.52 1.89 2.85
N SER A 119 0.31 2.42 2.70
CA SER A 119 -0.07 3.69 3.34
C SER A 119 -1.55 3.72 3.72
N VAL A 120 -1.90 4.71 4.54
CA VAL A 120 -3.28 5.00 4.92
C VAL A 120 -3.72 6.28 4.21
N ILE A 121 -4.78 6.18 3.41
CA ILE A 121 -5.46 7.33 2.83
C ILE A 121 -6.51 7.77 3.84
N TYR A 122 -6.30 8.94 4.43
CA TYR A 122 -7.22 9.51 5.39
C TYR A 122 -8.40 10.18 4.69
N LEU A 123 -9.60 10.05 5.26
CA LEU A 123 -10.75 10.84 4.86
C LEU A 123 -10.46 12.31 5.19
N ASN A 124 -10.20 13.12 4.17
CA ASN A 124 -9.93 14.54 4.29
C ASN A 124 -11.22 15.26 4.67
N ARG A 125 -11.24 15.80 5.90
CA ARG A 125 -12.37 16.59 6.40
C ARG A 125 -12.21 18.05 5.95
N GLY A 126 -12.46 18.32 4.67
CA GLY A 126 -12.66 19.67 4.10
C GLY A 126 -11.53 20.70 4.31
N GLY A 127 -10.91 21.13 3.20
CA GLY A 127 -9.97 22.27 3.18
C GLY A 127 -10.58 23.63 3.51
N ASP A 128 -11.92 23.76 3.50
CA ASP A 128 -12.63 25.02 3.77
C ASP A 128 -13.02 25.20 5.25
N GLY A 129 -12.54 24.34 6.17
CA GLY A 129 -12.88 24.43 7.59
C GLY A 129 -14.36 24.11 7.92
N THR A 130 -15.22 23.89 6.93
CA THR A 130 -16.57 23.36 7.14
C THR A 130 -16.53 21.85 7.29
N ILE A 131 -16.40 21.45 8.55
CA ILE A 131 -16.86 20.18 9.08
C ILE A 131 -18.30 19.96 8.59
N ARG A 132 -18.57 18.99 7.71
CA ARG A 132 -19.92 18.40 7.68
C ARG A 132 -20.13 17.79 9.07
N GLN A 133 -20.96 18.49 9.84
CA GLN A 133 -21.06 18.43 11.29
C GLN A 133 -21.22 17.01 11.87
N ASN A 134 -20.61 16.79 13.05
CA ASN A 134 -21.03 15.85 14.10
C ASN A 134 -21.11 14.33 13.84
N VAL A 135 -20.43 13.78 12.84
CA VAL A 135 -20.38 12.31 12.70
C VAL A 135 -19.15 11.72 13.41
N THR A 136 -19.39 11.02 14.52
CA THR A 136 -18.40 10.10 15.08
C THR A 136 -18.28 8.90 14.15
N TRP A 137 -17.11 8.78 13.52
CA TRP A 137 -16.81 7.68 12.61
C TRP A 137 -16.35 6.46 13.41
N THR A 138 -17.10 5.37 13.32
CA THR A 138 -16.68 4.05 13.76
C THR A 138 -16.09 3.30 12.58
N GLN A 139 -15.30 2.26 12.85
CA GLN A 139 -14.78 1.38 11.80
C GLN A 139 -15.91 0.78 10.95
N GLN A 140 -17.01 0.40 11.60
CA GLN A 140 -18.19 -0.15 10.93
C GLN A 140 -18.84 0.86 9.98
N ARG A 141 -19.07 2.11 10.44
CA ARG A 141 -19.62 3.17 9.58
C ARG A 141 -18.70 3.51 8.41
N MET A 142 -17.38 3.50 8.64
CA MET A 142 -16.43 3.68 7.54
C MET A 142 -16.53 2.54 6.53
N ALA A 143 -16.65 1.30 6.99
CA ALA A 143 -16.80 0.14 6.10
C ALA A 143 -18.11 0.21 5.29
N GLU A 144 -19.22 0.61 5.89
CA GLU A 144 -20.50 0.84 5.21
C GLU A 144 -20.39 1.95 4.15
N PHE A 145 -19.76 3.09 4.50
CA PHE A 145 -19.50 4.18 3.57
C PHE A 145 -18.58 3.76 2.42
N CYS A 146 -17.52 2.99 2.70
CA CYS A 146 -16.65 2.45 1.67
C CYS A 146 -17.43 1.52 0.74
N ALA A 147 -18.24 0.62 1.30
CA ALA A 147 -19.03 -0.34 0.53
C ALA A 147 -20.03 0.35 -0.41
N SER A 148 -20.72 1.42 0.05
CA SER A 148 -21.64 2.18 -0.79
C SER A 148 -20.95 2.91 -1.94
N ASN A 149 -19.67 3.23 -1.79
CA ASN A 149 -18.84 3.88 -2.80
C ASN A 149 -17.98 2.88 -3.60
N GLY A 150 -18.27 1.58 -3.50
CA GLY A 150 -17.57 0.54 -4.25
C GLY A 150 -16.15 0.25 -3.76
N ILE A 151 -15.79 0.62 -2.54
CA ILE A 151 -14.52 0.27 -1.89
C ILE A 151 -14.77 -0.88 -0.91
N SER A 152 -14.07 -2.00 -1.11
CA SER A 152 -14.15 -3.17 -0.23
C SER A 152 -12.76 -3.75 0.03
N LEU A 153 -12.62 -4.56 1.08
CA LEU A 153 -11.37 -5.27 1.35
C LEU A 153 -10.97 -6.15 0.15
N PHE A 154 -9.67 -6.16 -0.13
CA PHE A 154 -9.01 -6.87 -1.24
C PHE A 154 -9.47 -6.46 -2.64
N LYS A 155 -10.19 -5.34 -2.76
CA LYS A 155 -10.53 -4.76 -4.06
C LYS A 155 -9.41 -3.84 -4.54
N GLU A 156 -9.21 -3.83 -5.85
CA GLU A 156 -8.32 -2.90 -6.53
C GLU A 156 -8.93 -1.50 -6.61
N VAL A 157 -8.10 -0.49 -6.32
CA VAL A 157 -8.38 0.95 -6.42
C VAL A 157 -7.21 1.62 -7.12
N LYS A 158 -7.43 2.77 -7.76
CA LYS A 158 -6.34 3.56 -8.35
C LYS A 158 -5.93 4.66 -7.40
N VAL A 159 -4.63 4.78 -7.19
CA VAL A 159 -4.04 5.81 -6.32
C VAL A 159 -2.97 6.60 -7.07
N SER A 160 -2.84 7.88 -6.75
CA SER A 160 -1.68 8.68 -7.14
C SER A 160 -0.65 8.63 -6.02
N VAL A 161 0.61 8.44 -6.38
CA VAL A 161 1.75 8.50 -5.45
C VAL A 161 2.47 9.83 -5.66
N ALA A 162 2.80 10.53 -4.59
CA ALA A 162 3.61 11.74 -4.67
C ALA A 162 4.55 11.84 -3.45
N VAL A 163 5.69 12.48 -3.62
CA VAL A 163 6.55 12.83 -2.48
C VAL A 163 6.13 14.18 -1.93
N VAL A 164 5.74 14.20 -0.66
CA VAL A 164 5.44 15.44 0.06
C VAL A 164 6.61 15.81 0.94
N GLU A 165 7.05 17.06 0.80
CA GLU A 165 8.05 17.69 1.64
C GLU A 165 7.41 18.84 2.42
N HIS A 166 7.36 18.72 3.74
CA HIS A 166 6.98 19.82 4.62
C HIS A 166 8.23 20.49 5.16
N LYS A 167 8.19 21.83 5.30
CA LYS A 167 9.27 22.60 5.92
C LYS A 167 9.66 21.95 7.24
N ASP A 168 10.93 21.54 7.35
CA ASP A 168 11.53 20.91 8.52
C ASP A 168 11.13 19.44 8.83
N GLN A 169 10.49 18.75 7.89
CA GLN A 169 10.17 17.33 8.01
C GLN A 169 10.87 16.48 6.95
N ARG A 170 11.14 15.22 7.27
CA ARG A 170 11.63 14.25 6.29
C ARG A 170 10.60 14.08 5.18
N LYS A 171 11.06 13.98 3.94
CA LYS A 171 10.25 13.60 2.77
C LYS A 171 9.43 12.34 3.08
N ARG A 172 8.16 12.36 2.71
CA ARG A 172 7.24 11.23 2.90
C ARG A 172 6.52 10.93 1.60
N ILE A 173 6.25 9.65 1.37
CA ILE A 173 5.37 9.22 0.29
C ILE A 173 3.92 9.42 0.76
N ASP A 174 3.16 10.17 -0.03
CA ASP A 174 1.73 10.38 0.15
C ASP A 174 0.96 9.63 -0.93
N LEU A 175 -0.11 8.93 -0.52
CA LEU A 175 -1.00 8.23 -1.44
C LEU A 175 -2.35 8.94 -1.42
N LYS A 176 -2.88 9.25 -2.60
CA LYS A 176 -4.21 9.83 -2.74
C LYS A 176 -5.06 8.96 -3.64
N LEU A 177 -6.33 8.80 -3.29
CA LEU A 177 -7.26 7.99 -4.08
C LEU A 177 -7.64 8.76 -5.35
N VAL A 178 -7.63 8.08 -6.49
CA VAL A 178 -8.02 8.63 -7.80
C VAL A 178 -9.32 7.97 -8.27
N ASP A 179 -9.41 6.64 -8.16
CA ASP A 179 -10.60 5.87 -8.54
C ASP A 179 -10.86 4.75 -7.50
N PRO A 180 -12.09 4.59 -6.98
CA PRO A 180 -13.30 5.37 -7.29
C PRO A 180 -13.25 6.81 -6.74
N VAL A 181 -13.94 7.73 -7.42
CA VAL A 181 -14.11 9.12 -6.95
C VAL A 181 -15.09 9.11 -5.77
N VAL A 182 -14.61 9.49 -4.59
CA VAL A 182 -15.38 9.50 -3.34
C VAL A 182 -15.14 10.81 -2.63
N ASP A 183 -16.22 11.55 -2.37
CA ASP A 183 -16.17 12.82 -1.66
C ASP A 183 -15.39 12.72 -0.33
N GLY A 184 -14.33 13.52 -0.23
CA GLY A 184 -13.45 13.57 0.94
C GLY A 184 -12.36 12.49 0.99
N LEU A 185 -12.35 11.48 0.12
CA LEU A 185 -11.26 10.49 0.01
C LEU A 185 -10.45 10.65 -1.27
N SER A 186 -11.12 10.89 -2.40
CA SER A 186 -10.45 11.06 -3.69
C SER A 186 -10.02 12.50 -3.90
N ILE A 187 -8.90 12.67 -4.59
CA ILE A 187 -8.62 13.92 -5.29
C ILE A 187 -9.29 13.89 -6.65
N VAL A 188 -9.83 15.04 -7.07
CA VAL A 188 -10.07 15.28 -8.49
C VAL A 188 -8.69 15.52 -9.10
N MET A 189 -8.29 14.71 -10.07
CA MET A 189 -7.13 15.09 -10.88
C MET A 189 -7.58 16.25 -11.76
N ASP A 190 -7.22 17.48 -11.38
CA ASP A 190 -7.39 18.62 -12.25
C ASP A 190 -6.61 18.35 -13.54
N CYS A 191 -7.34 18.15 -14.64
CA CYS A 191 -6.77 18.12 -15.97
C CYS A 191 -6.46 19.57 -16.39
N GLU A 192 -5.55 20.24 -15.68
CA GLU A 192 -5.07 21.55 -16.08
C GLU A 192 -3.63 21.45 -16.63
N THR A 193 -3.61 21.49 -17.97
CA THR A 193 -2.66 22.21 -18.81
C THR A 193 -1.17 22.08 -18.51
N ASN A 194 -0.47 21.33 -19.36
CA ASN A 194 0.83 21.78 -19.83
C ASN A 194 0.81 21.85 -21.36
N ILE A 195 0.84 23.10 -21.82
CA ILE A 195 1.34 23.57 -23.11
C ILE A 195 2.81 23.13 -23.24
#